data_AF-A0A2T6GQC8-F1
#
_entry.id   AF-A0A2T6GQC8-F1
#
_cell.length_a   1.000
_cell.length_b   1.000
_cell.length_c   1.000
_cell.angle_alpha   90.00
_cell.angle_beta   90.00
_cell.angle_gamma   90.00
#
_symmetry.space_group_name_H-M   'P 1'
#
loop_
_entity.id
_entity.type
_entity.pdbx_description
1 polymer ?
#
loop_
_entity_poly.entity_id
_entity_poly.type
_entity_poly.pdbx_seq_one_letter_code
_entity_poly.pdbx_strand_id
1 'polypeptide(L)'
;MTILTLLLGCNASSPDEKLNATLPDLSLEQILPKVEANPYCTPEMDSERLVGLGIRLIDEDEVRHGASRTLLASQAIQMARACLIMAAPRNTMSLCILGGIVGSRQKDYDKSEAFNYIAYAAQHNESCAEAGLYHIYNVGKLDQPPNKALAMAWLERAARHGDQDSQQEMVRRNEQDNLPLAYAWARTLDDAQTLAALKRKMSPQQLAEGEQHYTRLLGQLTPKQEIEQALRQDLIALGTGDLYFSYPEVFAGMSPEQRHAFVAQLVDMQDRHPKFHTRGQLVAYALISRLVQSTGPAVDLWQDPALQAVLEDDDLSVEDSVAKAKIILAKRKS
;
A
#
# COMPACT_ATOMS: atom_id res chain seq x y z
N MET A 1 0.41 26.54 -52.18
CA MET A 1 -0.16 26.89 -50.86
C MET A 1 0.50 26.01 -49.83
N THR A 2 1.41 26.59 -49.05
CA THR A 2 2.12 25.91 -47.97
C THR A 2 1.42 26.33 -46.68
N ILE A 3 0.71 25.43 -46.02
CA ILE A 3 0.14 25.68 -44.70
C ILE A 3 1.22 25.29 -43.69
N LEU A 4 1.88 26.31 -43.15
CA LEU A 4 2.80 26.21 -42.03
C LEU A 4 1.97 26.21 -40.75
N THR A 5 1.78 25.05 -40.12
CA THR A 5 1.21 24.96 -38.78
C THR A 5 2.25 25.39 -37.75
N LEU A 6 2.06 26.58 -37.19
CA LEU A 6 2.81 27.10 -36.05
C LEU A 6 2.48 26.27 -34.79
N LEU A 7 3.36 25.34 -34.43
CA LEU A 7 3.42 24.73 -33.10
C LEU A 7 4.06 25.74 -32.13
N LEU A 8 3.25 26.64 -31.57
CA LEU A 8 3.60 27.42 -30.39
C LEU A 8 2.79 26.88 -29.21
N GLY A 9 3.20 25.72 -28.70
CA GLY A 9 2.81 25.25 -27.37
C GLY A 9 3.95 25.52 -26.41
N CYS A 10 3.84 26.58 -25.61
CA CYS A 10 4.79 26.91 -24.56
C CYS A 10 4.94 25.73 -23.58
N ASN A 11 6.20 25.39 -23.25
CA ASN A 11 6.62 24.47 -22.18
C ASN A 11 6.16 24.96 -20.78
N ALA A 12 4.85 25.06 -20.53
CA ALA A 12 4.34 25.28 -19.18
C ALA A 12 4.33 23.94 -18.47
N SER A 13 5.24 23.76 -17.51
CA SER A 13 5.28 22.55 -16.70
C SER A 13 3.96 22.32 -15.96
N SER A 14 3.56 21.05 -15.87
CA SER A 14 2.34 20.67 -15.15
C SER A 14 2.45 21.04 -13.66
N PRO A 15 1.33 21.17 -12.92
CA PRO A 15 1.39 21.39 -11.47
C PRO A 15 2.26 20.34 -10.74
N ASP A 16 2.22 19.08 -11.21
CA ASP A 16 2.98 17.98 -10.62
C ASP A 16 4.47 18.05 -10.96
N GLU A 17 4.84 18.50 -12.16
CA GLU A 17 6.23 18.78 -12.52
C GLU A 17 6.81 19.93 -11.70
N LYS A 18 6.03 20.98 -11.46
CA LYS A 18 6.44 22.08 -10.58
C LYS A 18 6.63 21.61 -9.15
N LEU A 19 5.76 20.70 -8.69
CA LEU A 19 5.85 20.12 -7.36
C LEU A 19 7.09 19.20 -7.23
N ASN A 20 7.36 18.37 -8.24
CA ASN A 20 8.59 17.57 -8.32
C ASN A 20 9.86 18.42 -8.29
N ALA A 21 9.85 19.59 -8.92
CA ALA A 21 10.97 20.54 -8.90
C ALA A 21 11.27 21.15 -7.52
N THR A 22 10.39 20.93 -6.53
CA THR A 22 10.64 21.32 -5.13
C THR A 22 11.48 20.30 -4.36
N LEU A 23 11.72 19.12 -4.95
CA LEU A 23 12.46 18.02 -4.34
C LEU A 23 13.89 17.94 -4.89
N PRO A 24 14.82 17.35 -4.12
CA PRO A 24 16.16 17.08 -4.62
C PRO A 24 16.12 16.16 -5.85
N ASP A 25 17.08 16.35 -6.75
CA ASP A 25 17.34 15.43 -7.86
C ASP A 25 18.14 14.23 -7.33
N LEU A 26 17.48 13.08 -7.24
CA LEU A 26 17.98 11.87 -6.58
C LEU A 26 17.94 10.68 -7.55
N SER A 27 18.97 9.84 -7.47
CA SER A 27 19.03 8.52 -8.10
C SER A 27 18.98 7.41 -7.05
N LEU A 28 18.55 6.21 -7.45
CA LEU A 28 18.53 5.06 -6.56
C LEU A 28 19.92 4.73 -6.02
N GLU A 29 20.97 4.88 -6.84
CA GLU A 29 22.36 4.66 -6.44
C GLU A 29 22.84 5.60 -5.35
N GLN A 30 22.28 6.83 -5.28
CA GLN A 30 22.63 7.81 -4.25
C GLN A 30 21.92 7.52 -2.93
N ILE A 31 20.70 7.00 -2.97
CA ILE A 31 19.86 6.87 -1.77
C ILE A 31 19.89 5.47 -1.17
N LEU A 32 20.12 4.42 -1.97
CA LEU A 32 20.13 3.04 -1.49
C LEU A 32 21.54 2.63 -1.01
N PRO A 33 21.72 2.27 0.27
CA PRO A 33 22.97 1.70 0.73
C PRO A 33 23.14 0.27 0.18
N LYS A 34 24.40 -0.20 0.14
CA LYS A 34 24.66 -1.61 -0.14
C LYS A 34 24.24 -2.47 1.04
N VAL A 35 23.52 -3.55 0.76
CA VAL A 35 23.05 -4.50 1.77
C VAL A 35 23.47 -5.91 1.39
N GLU A 36 23.70 -6.74 2.40
CA GLU A 36 24.00 -8.16 2.23
C GLU A 36 22.73 -9.00 2.34
N ALA A 37 22.77 -10.19 1.74
CA ALA A 37 21.76 -11.21 1.94
C ALA A 37 21.62 -11.56 3.43
N ASN A 38 20.40 -11.88 3.85
CA ASN A 38 20.12 -12.37 5.19
C ASN A 38 19.37 -13.72 5.11
N PRO A 39 19.05 -14.38 6.25
CA PRO A 39 18.40 -15.69 6.22
C PRO A 39 17.05 -15.74 5.47
N TYR A 40 16.39 -14.60 5.26
CA TYR A 40 15.06 -14.51 4.64
C TYR A 40 15.11 -13.97 3.21
N CYS A 41 15.99 -13.00 2.93
CA CYS A 41 16.04 -12.32 1.64
C CYS A 41 17.44 -12.29 0.98
N THR A 42 17.43 -12.45 -0.34
CA THR A 42 18.61 -12.35 -1.21
C THR A 42 18.30 -11.45 -2.42
N PRO A 43 19.32 -10.85 -3.06
CA PRO A 43 19.13 -9.93 -4.19
C PRO A 43 18.47 -10.53 -5.43
N GLU A 44 18.49 -11.86 -5.58
CA GLU A 44 17.93 -12.57 -6.74
C GLU A 44 16.41 -12.78 -6.63
N MET A 45 15.83 -12.51 -5.46
CA MET A 45 14.39 -12.65 -5.25
C MET A 45 13.61 -11.57 -5.99
N ASP A 46 12.38 -11.91 -6.38
CA ASP A 46 11.43 -10.94 -6.93
C ASP A 46 11.04 -9.88 -5.89
N SER A 47 10.74 -8.66 -6.35
CA SER A 47 10.47 -7.51 -5.48
C SER A 47 9.20 -7.67 -4.65
N GLU A 48 8.18 -8.35 -5.17
CA GLU A 48 6.95 -8.68 -4.44
C GLU A 48 7.27 -9.46 -3.16
N ARG A 49 8.05 -10.54 -3.29
CA ARG A 49 8.49 -11.34 -2.15
C ARG A 49 9.38 -10.55 -1.20
N LEU A 50 10.30 -9.74 -1.71
CA LEU A 50 11.19 -8.92 -0.88
C LEU A 50 10.42 -7.89 -0.05
N VAL A 51 9.42 -7.23 -0.65
CA VAL A 51 8.49 -6.32 0.04
C VAL A 51 7.73 -7.07 1.11
N GLY A 52 7.09 -8.19 0.75
CA GLY A 52 6.31 -9.01 1.67
C GLY A 52 7.09 -9.45 2.90
N LEU A 53 8.32 -9.94 2.68
CA LEU A 53 9.23 -10.32 3.77
C LEU A 53 9.66 -9.13 4.61
N GLY A 54 9.91 -7.98 3.98
CA GLY A 54 10.19 -6.72 4.67
C GLY A 54 9.08 -6.36 5.65
N ILE A 55 7.82 -6.35 5.19
CA ILE A 55 6.66 -6.02 6.03
C ILE A 55 6.47 -7.07 7.13
N ARG A 56 6.56 -8.36 6.79
CA ARG A 56 6.42 -9.45 7.76
C ARG A 56 7.42 -9.36 8.92
N LEU A 57 8.66 -8.96 8.63
CA LEU A 57 9.71 -8.76 9.62
C LEU A 57 9.46 -7.53 10.51
N ILE A 58 8.83 -6.49 9.98
CA ILE A 58 8.36 -5.34 10.77
C ILE A 58 7.26 -5.81 11.74
N ASP A 59 6.29 -6.59 11.26
CA ASP A 59 5.22 -7.12 12.10
C ASP A 59 5.77 -7.98 13.25
N GLU A 60 6.79 -8.81 13.00
CA GLU A 60 7.47 -9.59 14.04
C GLU A 60 8.12 -8.70 15.11
N ASP A 61 8.74 -7.59 14.69
CA ASP A 61 9.33 -6.61 15.61
C ASP A 61 8.25 -5.98 16.50
N GLU A 62 7.13 -5.58 15.90
CA GLU A 62 6.00 -4.96 16.61
C GLU A 62 5.33 -5.92 17.59
N VAL A 63 5.13 -7.19 17.22
CA VAL A 63 4.60 -8.22 18.13
C VAL A 63 5.53 -8.39 19.33
N ARG A 64 6.85 -8.36 19.12
CA ARG A 64 7.84 -8.59 20.17
C ARG A 64 8.04 -7.40 21.10
N HIS A 65 7.99 -6.18 20.55
CA HIS A 65 8.39 -4.97 21.27
C HIS A 65 7.21 -4.02 21.58
N GLY A 66 6.04 -4.29 21.00
CA GLY A 66 4.82 -3.50 21.12
C GLY A 66 4.63 -2.55 19.93
N ALA A 67 3.37 -2.31 19.57
CA ALA A 67 3.00 -1.42 18.47
C ALA A 67 3.67 -0.03 18.59
N SER A 68 4.11 0.50 17.44
CA SER A 68 4.78 1.82 17.35
C SER A 68 6.08 1.94 18.14
N ARG A 69 6.68 0.83 18.58
CA ARG A 69 8.03 0.77 19.15
C ARG A 69 9.00 0.10 18.18
N THR A 70 9.01 0.57 16.92
CA THR A 70 10.00 0.16 15.93
C THR A 70 11.39 0.46 16.47
N LEU A 71 12.13 -0.58 16.81
CA LEU A 71 13.49 -0.42 17.29
C LEU A 71 14.42 -0.54 16.09
N LEU A 72 14.93 0.59 15.57
CA LEU A 72 15.88 0.60 14.44
C LEU A 72 17.07 -0.36 14.66
N ALA A 73 17.49 -0.49 15.91
CA ALA A 73 18.57 -1.39 16.30
C ALA A 73 18.17 -2.88 16.39
N SER A 74 16.88 -3.22 16.26
CA SER A 74 16.45 -4.62 16.33
C SER A 74 16.93 -5.38 15.11
N GLN A 75 17.23 -6.65 15.33
CA GLN A 75 17.65 -7.53 14.25
C GLN A 75 16.56 -7.69 13.18
N ALA A 76 15.28 -7.74 13.59
CA ALA A 76 14.15 -7.86 12.70
C ALA A 76 14.04 -6.65 11.77
N ILE A 77 14.19 -5.42 12.29
CA ILE A 77 14.15 -4.20 11.50
C ILE A 77 15.37 -4.07 10.58
N GLN A 78 16.57 -4.48 11.03
CA GLN A 78 17.74 -4.52 10.15
C GLN A 78 17.54 -5.48 8.96
N MET A 79 16.97 -6.66 9.21
CA MET A 79 16.63 -7.61 8.14
C MET A 79 15.53 -7.07 7.23
N ALA A 80 14.48 -6.46 7.79
CA ALA A 80 13.40 -5.85 7.03
C ALA A 80 13.93 -4.77 6.07
N ARG A 81 14.78 -3.87 6.58
CA ARG A 81 15.44 -2.83 5.78
C ARG A 81 16.23 -3.44 4.63
N ALA A 82 17.01 -4.49 4.88
CA ALA A 82 17.79 -5.15 3.83
C ALA A 82 16.87 -5.68 2.71
N CYS A 83 15.74 -6.32 3.05
CA CYS A 83 14.80 -6.83 2.05
C CYS A 83 14.17 -5.68 1.24
N LEU A 84 13.74 -4.61 1.91
CA LEU A 84 13.13 -3.45 1.25
C LEU A 84 14.13 -2.68 0.37
N ILE A 85 15.40 -2.58 0.77
CA ILE A 85 16.46 -1.98 -0.06
C ILE A 85 16.69 -2.82 -1.32
N MET A 86 16.68 -4.16 -1.22
CA MET A 86 16.77 -5.04 -2.39
C MET A 86 15.55 -4.91 -3.31
N ALA A 87 14.36 -4.63 -2.75
CA ALA A 87 13.12 -4.47 -3.53
C ALA A 87 13.02 -3.11 -4.24
N ALA A 88 13.53 -2.05 -3.63
CA ALA A 88 13.37 -0.66 -4.05
C ALA A 88 13.65 -0.38 -5.54
N PRO A 89 14.68 -0.98 -6.19
CA PRO A 89 14.91 -0.76 -7.62
C PRO A 89 13.79 -1.20 -8.56
N ARG A 90 12.87 -2.05 -8.08
CA ARG A 90 11.75 -2.59 -8.86
C ARG A 90 10.40 -2.37 -8.20
N ASN A 91 10.35 -1.74 -7.03
CA ASN A 91 9.14 -1.49 -6.28
C ASN A 91 9.33 -0.25 -5.39
N THR A 92 8.85 0.89 -5.88
CA THR A 92 9.01 2.22 -5.25
C THR A 92 8.27 2.36 -3.92
N MET A 93 7.19 1.62 -3.67
CA MET A 93 6.55 1.54 -2.35
C MET A 93 7.53 1.12 -1.25
N SER A 94 8.55 0.30 -1.58
CA SER A 94 9.60 -0.08 -0.61
C SER A 94 10.28 1.14 0.02
N LEU A 95 10.41 2.24 -0.74
CA LEU A 95 10.97 3.50 -0.26
C LEU A 95 10.01 4.25 0.69
N CYS A 96 8.69 4.15 0.53
CA CYS A 96 7.73 4.63 1.53
C CYS A 96 7.95 3.91 2.87
N ILE A 97 8.06 2.58 2.84
CA ILE A 97 8.24 1.77 4.03
C ILE A 97 9.59 2.07 4.69
N LEU A 98 10.67 2.14 3.91
CA LEU A 98 12.00 2.54 4.40
C LEU A 98 11.99 3.94 5.03
N GLY A 99 11.35 4.92 4.39
CA GLY A 99 11.17 6.26 4.93
C GLY A 99 10.44 6.27 6.27
N GLY A 100 9.40 5.44 6.40
CA GLY A 100 8.68 5.22 7.67
C GLY A 100 9.55 4.59 8.76
N ILE A 101 10.34 3.56 8.42
CA ILE A 101 11.28 2.92 9.34
C ILE A 101 12.31 3.92 9.86
N VAL A 102 13.04 4.61 8.96
CA VAL A 102 14.10 5.57 9.33
C VAL A 102 13.50 6.76 10.07
N GLY A 103 12.35 7.27 9.64
CA GLY A 103 11.68 8.42 10.24
C GLY A 103 10.98 8.13 11.58
N SER A 104 10.86 6.86 11.97
CA SER A 104 10.28 6.46 13.26
C SER A 104 11.21 6.82 14.44
N ARG A 105 10.60 7.29 15.53
CA ARG A 105 11.23 8.10 16.60
C ARG A 105 12.36 7.38 17.37
N GLN A 106 13.61 7.66 17.01
CA GLN A 106 14.76 7.59 17.92
C GLN A 106 15.53 8.92 17.91
N LYS A 107 16.32 9.22 18.94
CA LYS A 107 17.04 10.51 19.05
C LYS A 107 18.09 10.73 17.96
N ASP A 108 18.45 9.67 17.23
CA ASP A 108 19.63 9.61 16.36
C ASP A 108 19.33 9.10 14.93
N TYR A 109 18.15 9.40 14.38
CA TYR A 109 17.84 8.95 13.01
C TYR A 109 18.50 9.82 11.94
N ASP A 110 18.87 9.19 10.81
CA ASP A 110 19.33 9.89 9.63
C ASP A 110 18.14 10.54 8.91
N LYS A 111 17.91 11.80 9.28
CA LYS A 111 16.86 12.65 8.69
C LYS A 111 16.97 12.77 7.18
N SER A 112 18.20 12.81 6.67
CA SER A 112 18.47 12.97 5.24
C SER A 112 18.13 11.70 4.48
N GLU A 113 18.47 10.52 5.03
CA GLU A 113 18.09 9.22 4.46
C GLU A 113 16.56 9.10 4.38
N ALA A 114 15.84 9.35 5.48
CA ALA A 114 14.38 9.27 5.52
C ALA A 114 13.72 10.22 4.50
N PHE A 115 14.19 11.47 4.43
CA PHE A 115 13.65 12.45 3.49
C PHE A 115 13.92 12.05 2.04
N ASN A 116 15.12 11.55 1.74
CA ASN A 116 15.50 11.17 0.37
C ASN A 116 14.67 9.99 -0.15
N TYR A 117 14.39 8.98 0.68
CA TYR A 117 13.48 7.89 0.30
C TYR A 117 12.08 8.40 -0.02
N ILE A 118 11.53 9.26 0.85
CA ILE A 118 10.19 9.83 0.67
C ILE A 118 10.16 10.74 -0.57
N ALA A 119 11.17 11.59 -0.76
CA ALA A 119 11.26 12.49 -1.92
C ALA A 119 11.32 11.71 -3.25
N TYR A 120 12.17 10.68 -3.32
CA TYR A 120 12.29 9.85 -4.51
C TYR A 120 10.97 9.13 -4.83
N ALA A 121 10.35 8.51 -3.81
CA ALA A 121 9.07 7.81 -3.98
C ALA A 121 7.95 8.74 -4.46
N ALA A 122 7.85 9.95 -3.90
CA ALA A 122 6.85 10.95 -4.31
C ALA A 122 7.08 11.45 -5.75
N GLN A 123 8.34 11.60 -6.19
CA GLN A 123 8.64 11.92 -7.60
C GLN A 123 8.13 10.84 -8.57
N HIS A 124 8.00 9.60 -8.09
CA HIS A 124 7.48 8.45 -8.83
C HIS A 124 6.00 8.16 -8.54
N ASN A 125 5.25 9.14 -8.03
CA ASN A 125 3.80 9.07 -7.78
C ASN A 125 3.37 8.07 -6.69
N GLU A 126 4.25 7.75 -5.74
CA GLU A 126 3.85 6.97 -4.57
C GLU A 126 3.02 7.84 -3.61
N SER A 127 1.71 7.61 -3.55
CA SER A 127 0.78 8.42 -2.78
C SER A 127 1.09 8.43 -1.27
N CYS A 128 1.61 7.33 -0.72
CA CYS A 128 2.12 7.24 0.64
C CYS A 128 3.25 8.24 0.93
N ALA A 129 4.14 8.45 -0.05
CA ALA A 129 5.26 9.37 0.08
C ALA A 129 4.82 10.83 -0.11
N GLU A 130 3.87 11.07 -1.00
CA GLU A 130 3.25 12.39 -1.17
C GLU A 130 2.54 12.84 0.12
N ALA A 131 1.78 11.95 0.76
CA ALA A 131 1.21 12.18 2.08
C ALA A 131 2.29 12.39 3.16
N GLY A 132 3.39 11.65 3.07
CA GLY A 132 4.60 11.86 3.88
C GLY A 132 5.15 13.28 3.75
N LEU A 133 5.28 13.80 2.54
CA LEU A 133 5.75 15.17 2.27
C LEU A 133 4.78 16.23 2.81
N TYR A 134 3.46 15.99 2.73
CA TYR A 134 2.50 16.82 3.44
C TYR A 134 2.84 16.89 4.94
N HIS A 135 3.01 15.74 5.61
CA HIS A 135 3.32 15.75 7.04
C HIS A 135 4.65 16.42 7.36
N ILE A 136 5.67 16.22 6.53
CA ILE A 136 7.00 16.81 6.69
C ILE A 136 6.92 18.34 6.61
N TYR A 137 6.38 18.89 5.52
CA TYR A 137 6.31 20.34 5.33
C TYR A 137 5.21 20.99 6.19
N ASN A 138 4.16 20.28 6.58
CA ASN A 138 3.10 20.86 7.41
C ASN A 138 3.64 21.24 8.79
N VAL A 139 4.54 20.44 9.37
CA VAL A 139 5.04 20.68 10.74
C VAL A 139 6.53 21.03 10.81
N GLY A 140 7.29 20.82 9.73
CA GLY A 140 8.75 20.93 9.70
C GLY A 140 9.43 19.75 10.38
N LYS A 141 9.84 18.75 9.61
CA LYS A 141 10.53 17.52 10.07
C LYS A 141 11.61 17.12 9.06
N LEU A 142 12.45 16.16 9.43
CA LEU A 142 13.51 15.62 8.55
C LEU A 142 14.41 16.74 7.97
N ASP A 143 14.73 17.72 8.82
CA ASP A 143 15.49 18.94 8.48
C ASP A 143 14.88 19.82 7.38
N GLN A 144 13.59 19.64 7.10
CA GLN A 144 12.81 20.56 6.28
C GLN A 144 12.09 21.60 7.15
N PRO A 145 12.13 22.89 6.77
CA PRO A 145 11.35 23.91 7.45
C PRO A 145 9.84 23.74 7.17
N PRO A 146 8.96 24.16 8.09
CA PRO A 146 7.53 24.18 7.82
C PRO A 146 7.21 25.07 6.61
N ASN A 147 6.42 24.55 5.68
CA ASN A 147 5.87 25.27 4.53
C ASN A 147 4.44 24.79 4.26
N LYS A 148 3.45 25.50 4.79
CA LYS A 148 2.04 25.11 4.72
C LYS A 148 1.50 25.05 3.30
N ALA A 149 1.89 25.98 2.43
CA ALA A 149 1.45 26.01 1.05
C ALA A 149 1.97 24.80 0.28
N LEU A 150 3.27 24.50 0.42
CA LEU A 150 3.88 23.33 -0.19
C LEU A 150 3.29 22.03 0.36
N ALA A 151 3.04 21.96 1.68
CA ALA A 151 2.41 20.82 2.30
C ALA A 151 1.02 20.54 1.71
N MET A 152 0.17 21.57 1.58
CA MET A 152 -1.17 21.42 0.99
C MET A 152 -1.10 20.97 -0.48
N ALA A 153 -0.10 21.41 -1.25
CA ALA A 153 0.08 20.95 -2.63
C ALA A 153 0.43 19.44 -2.69
N TRP A 154 1.29 18.96 -1.78
CA TRP A 154 1.58 17.53 -1.67
C TRP A 154 0.39 16.71 -1.18
N LEU A 155 -0.39 17.25 -0.24
CA LEU A 155 -1.63 16.61 0.23
C LEU A 155 -2.65 16.46 -0.90
N GLU A 156 -2.85 17.50 -1.70
CA GLU A 156 -3.76 17.47 -2.83
C GLU A 156 -3.32 16.45 -3.89
N ARG A 157 -2.01 16.32 -4.13
CA ARG A 157 -1.48 15.31 -5.06
C ARG A 157 -1.67 13.88 -4.52
N ALA A 158 -1.35 13.64 -3.25
CA ALA A 158 -1.60 12.34 -2.60
C ALA A 158 -3.09 11.95 -2.70
N ALA A 159 -3.98 12.91 -2.41
CA ALA A 159 -5.43 12.72 -2.52
C ALA A 159 -5.87 12.40 -3.96
N ARG A 160 -5.27 13.04 -4.97
CA ARG A 160 -5.51 12.74 -6.38
C ARG A 160 -5.02 11.35 -6.78
N HIS A 161 -3.89 10.92 -6.23
CA HIS A 161 -3.31 9.59 -6.43
C HIS A 161 -3.94 8.49 -5.55
N GLY A 162 -5.11 8.76 -4.96
CA GLY A 162 -5.92 7.74 -4.31
C GLY A 162 -5.62 7.50 -2.84
N ASP A 163 -4.76 8.30 -2.19
CA ASP A 163 -4.58 8.22 -0.74
C ASP A 163 -5.86 8.71 -0.03
N GLN A 164 -6.63 7.76 0.50
CA GLN A 164 -7.93 8.01 1.09
C GLN A 164 -7.83 8.91 2.35
N ASP A 165 -6.78 8.73 3.15
CA ASP A 165 -6.52 9.58 4.32
C ASP A 165 -6.26 11.03 3.91
N SER A 166 -5.52 11.24 2.82
CA SER A 166 -5.29 12.57 2.24
C SER A 166 -6.58 13.16 1.67
N GLN A 167 -7.44 12.37 1.03
CA GLN A 167 -8.75 12.85 0.59
C GLN A 167 -9.61 13.32 1.78
N GLN A 168 -9.63 12.55 2.87
CA GLN A 168 -10.34 12.94 4.10
C GLN A 168 -9.72 14.18 4.76
N GLU A 169 -8.39 14.30 4.77
CA GLU A 169 -7.69 15.49 5.27
C GLU A 169 -7.99 16.70 4.38
N MET A 170 -8.08 16.55 3.06
CA MET A 170 -8.50 17.61 2.14
C MET A 170 -9.91 18.10 2.44
N VAL A 171 -10.85 17.20 2.78
CA VAL A 171 -12.16 17.61 3.29
C VAL A 171 -11.98 18.44 4.56
N ARG A 172 -11.38 17.86 5.61
CA ARG A 172 -11.26 18.46 6.95
C ARG A 172 -10.57 19.83 6.93
N ARG A 173 -9.51 19.99 6.15
CA ARG A 173 -8.76 21.26 6.02
C ARG A 173 -9.61 22.34 5.36
N ASN A 174 -10.39 21.98 4.35
CA ASN A 174 -11.18 22.94 3.58
C ASN A 174 -12.54 23.25 4.23
N GLU A 175 -13.03 22.45 5.19
CA GLU A 175 -14.32 22.73 5.84
C GLU A 175 -14.38 24.10 6.55
N GLN A 176 -13.23 24.62 7.01
CA GLN A 176 -13.15 25.89 7.71
C GLN A 176 -12.88 27.07 6.76
N ASP A 177 -12.13 26.82 5.68
CA ASP A 177 -11.57 27.88 4.84
C ASP A 177 -12.20 27.95 3.43
N ASN A 178 -12.66 26.82 2.89
CA ASN A 178 -13.14 26.69 1.51
C ASN A 178 -14.20 25.57 1.36
N LEU A 179 -15.44 25.87 1.76
CA LEU A 179 -16.56 24.92 1.70
C LEU A 179 -16.79 24.31 0.29
N PRO A 180 -16.72 25.06 -0.84
CA PRO A 180 -16.80 24.46 -2.17
C PRO A 180 -15.76 23.37 -2.44
N LEU A 181 -14.50 23.57 -2.01
CA LEU A 181 -13.45 22.57 -2.21
C LEU A 181 -13.61 21.37 -1.26
N ALA A 182 -14.02 21.61 -0.01
CA ALA A 182 -14.36 20.52 0.92
C ALA A 182 -15.49 19.64 0.37
N TYR A 183 -16.52 20.27 -0.22
CA TYR A 183 -17.61 19.57 -0.88
C TYR A 183 -17.13 18.73 -2.05
N ALA A 184 -16.25 19.27 -2.89
CA ALA A 184 -15.72 18.55 -4.05
C ALA A 184 -14.96 17.28 -3.65
N TRP A 185 -14.11 17.34 -2.61
CA TRP A 185 -13.43 16.15 -2.07
C TRP A 185 -14.37 15.19 -1.36
N ALA A 186 -15.39 15.68 -0.63
CA ALA A 186 -16.40 14.81 -0.04
C ALA A 186 -17.21 14.03 -1.11
N ARG A 187 -17.37 14.60 -2.31
CA ARG A 187 -17.99 13.93 -3.46
C ARG A 187 -17.12 12.80 -4.02
N THR A 188 -15.78 12.91 -3.98
CA THR A 188 -14.89 11.84 -4.45
C THR A 188 -14.90 10.63 -3.52
N LEU A 189 -15.13 10.86 -2.23
CA LEU A 189 -15.25 9.82 -1.20
C LEU A 189 -16.62 9.16 -1.11
N ASP A 190 -17.63 9.69 -1.82
CA ASP A 190 -19.05 9.31 -1.69
C ASP A 190 -19.57 9.32 -0.23
N ASP A 191 -19.05 10.24 0.59
CA ASP A 191 -19.43 10.37 2.00
C ASP A 191 -20.76 11.14 2.13
N ALA A 192 -21.87 10.40 2.08
CA ALA A 192 -23.22 10.95 2.16
C ALA A 192 -23.46 11.80 3.42
N GLN A 193 -22.87 11.43 4.56
CA GLN A 193 -23.06 12.14 5.82
C GLN A 193 -22.36 13.49 5.79
N THR A 194 -21.10 13.51 5.38
CA THR A 194 -20.31 14.74 5.25
C THR A 194 -20.90 15.66 4.18
N LEU A 195 -21.32 15.11 3.04
CA LEU A 195 -22.01 15.87 1.99
C LEU A 195 -23.29 16.54 2.49
N ALA A 196 -24.11 15.83 3.27
CA ALA A 196 -25.32 16.41 3.85
C ALA A 196 -25.00 17.53 4.85
N ALA A 197 -23.94 17.39 5.65
CA ALA A 197 -23.50 18.40 6.61
C ALA A 197 -22.97 19.66 5.89
N LEU A 198 -22.16 19.51 4.84
CA LEU A 198 -21.63 20.61 4.05
C LEU A 198 -22.75 21.37 3.32
N LYS A 199 -23.70 20.65 2.68
CA LYS A 199 -24.84 21.26 1.97
C LYS A 199 -25.68 22.18 2.86
N ARG A 200 -25.79 21.90 4.16
CA ARG A 200 -26.52 22.75 5.12
C ARG A 200 -25.80 24.08 5.43
N LYS A 201 -24.48 24.13 5.23
CA LYS A 201 -23.63 25.29 5.52
C LYS A 201 -23.38 26.16 4.28
N MET A 202 -23.69 25.66 3.09
CA MET A 202 -23.32 26.27 1.81
C MET A 202 -24.48 27.02 1.16
N SER A 203 -24.17 28.13 0.49
CA SER A 203 -25.11 28.80 -0.41
C SER A 203 -25.29 28.04 -1.73
N PRO A 204 -26.37 28.31 -2.50
CA PRO A 204 -26.53 27.73 -3.84
C PRO A 204 -25.35 28.02 -4.78
N GLN A 205 -24.73 29.20 -4.66
CA GLN A 205 -23.54 29.55 -5.44
C GLN A 205 -22.35 28.67 -5.05
N GLN A 206 -22.09 28.50 -3.75
CA GLN A 206 -21.01 27.66 -3.26
C GLN A 206 -21.21 26.18 -3.65
N LEU A 207 -22.44 25.70 -3.71
CA LEU A 207 -22.75 24.36 -4.21
C LEU A 207 -22.43 24.23 -5.70
N ALA A 208 -22.79 25.23 -6.51
CA ALA A 208 -22.45 25.24 -7.93
C ALA A 208 -20.92 25.28 -8.14
N GLU A 209 -20.20 26.10 -7.38
CA GLU A 209 -18.73 26.14 -7.36
C GLU A 209 -18.15 24.78 -6.95
N GLY A 210 -18.71 24.13 -5.92
CA GLY A 210 -18.30 22.81 -5.47
C GLY A 210 -18.47 21.73 -6.55
N GLU A 211 -19.59 21.73 -7.28
CA GLU A 211 -19.79 20.82 -8.42
C GLU A 211 -18.80 21.09 -9.57
N GLN A 212 -18.45 22.35 -9.83
CA GLN A 212 -17.41 22.69 -10.80
C GLN A 212 -16.03 22.18 -10.37
N HIS A 213 -15.68 22.34 -9.08
CA HIS A 213 -14.45 21.78 -8.52
C HIS A 213 -14.43 20.25 -8.64
N TYR A 214 -15.52 19.58 -8.26
CA TYR A 214 -15.64 18.13 -8.38
C TYR A 214 -15.47 17.65 -9.83
N THR A 215 -16.12 18.32 -10.79
CA THR A 215 -15.97 18.00 -12.21
C THR A 215 -14.53 18.13 -12.69
N ARG A 216 -13.80 19.15 -12.22
CA ARG A 216 -12.37 19.31 -12.53
C ARG A 216 -11.53 18.19 -11.90
N LEU A 217 -11.79 17.84 -10.64
CA LEU A 217 -11.09 16.78 -9.93
C LEU A 217 -11.25 15.42 -10.61
N LEU A 218 -12.43 15.11 -11.15
CA LEU A 218 -12.67 13.85 -11.88
C LEU A 218 -11.69 13.62 -13.04
N GLY A 219 -11.22 14.69 -13.69
CA GLY A 219 -10.22 14.59 -14.77
C GLY A 219 -8.77 14.47 -14.28
N GLN A 220 -8.53 14.52 -12.97
CA GLN A 220 -7.20 14.55 -12.36
C GLN A 220 -6.99 13.42 -11.34
N LEU A 221 -8.06 12.73 -10.93
CA LEU A 221 -7.99 11.58 -10.05
C LEU A 221 -7.42 10.37 -10.78
N THR A 222 -6.59 9.60 -10.09
CA THR A 222 -6.21 8.27 -10.53
C THR A 222 -7.49 7.41 -10.66
N PRO A 223 -7.68 6.71 -11.79
CA PRO A 223 -8.85 5.87 -11.99
C PRO A 223 -9.02 4.85 -10.86
N LYS A 224 -10.26 4.63 -10.42
CA LYS A 224 -10.57 3.69 -9.32
C LYS A 224 -9.97 2.30 -9.55
N GLN A 225 -10.01 1.82 -10.79
CA GLN A 225 -9.44 0.52 -11.16
C GLN A 225 -7.92 0.44 -10.96
N GLU A 226 -7.18 1.54 -11.16
CA GLU A 226 -5.74 1.58 -10.92
C GLU A 226 -5.43 1.56 -9.41
N ILE A 227 -6.24 2.26 -8.60
CA ILE A 227 -6.14 2.23 -7.13
C ILE A 227 -6.43 0.80 -6.60
N GLU A 228 -7.52 0.18 -7.07
CA GLU A 228 -7.89 -1.19 -6.72
C GLU A 228 -6.79 -2.18 -7.13
N GLN A 229 -6.19 -1.99 -8.31
CA GLN A 229 -5.09 -2.83 -8.78
C GLN A 229 -3.84 -2.66 -7.91
N ALA A 230 -3.48 -1.44 -7.51
CA ALA A 230 -2.35 -1.18 -6.62
C ALA A 230 -2.56 -1.83 -5.24
N LEU A 231 -3.72 -1.62 -4.62
CA LEU A 231 -4.08 -2.27 -3.35
C LEU A 231 -4.01 -3.80 -3.45
N ARG A 232 -4.47 -4.36 -4.57
CA ARG A 232 -4.39 -5.78 -4.82
C ARG A 232 -2.93 -6.27 -4.89
N GLN A 233 -2.01 -5.52 -5.51
CA GLN A 233 -0.59 -5.88 -5.53
C GLN A 233 0.00 -5.87 -4.11
N ASP A 234 -0.37 -4.92 -3.27
CA ASP A 234 0.10 -4.84 -1.88
C ASP A 234 -0.38 -6.05 -1.06
N LEU A 235 -1.66 -6.43 -1.21
CA LEU A 235 -2.21 -7.63 -0.57
C LEU A 235 -1.51 -8.92 -1.03
N ILE A 236 -1.15 -9.01 -2.31
CA ILE A 236 -0.38 -10.15 -2.84
C ILE A 236 1.02 -10.18 -2.24
N ALA A 237 1.72 -9.04 -2.16
CA ALA A 237 3.03 -8.96 -1.53
C ALA A 237 2.97 -9.40 -0.06
N LEU A 238 1.98 -8.92 0.70
CA LEU A 238 1.73 -9.32 2.09
C LEU A 238 1.52 -10.83 2.23
N GLY A 239 0.58 -11.39 1.47
CA GLY A 239 0.29 -12.83 1.50
C GLY A 239 1.49 -13.69 1.07
N THR A 240 2.27 -13.22 0.09
CA THR A 240 3.51 -13.87 -0.34
C THR A 240 4.55 -13.86 0.78
N GLY A 241 4.73 -12.72 1.46
CA GLY A 241 5.61 -12.58 2.61
C GLY A 241 5.26 -13.55 3.74
N ASP A 242 3.98 -13.66 4.08
CA ASP A 242 3.47 -14.55 5.13
C ASP A 242 3.75 -16.01 4.86
N LEU A 243 3.34 -16.45 3.67
CA LEU A 243 3.50 -17.83 3.25
C LEU A 243 4.97 -18.17 3.15
N TYR A 244 5.80 -17.28 2.60
CA TYR A 244 7.23 -17.55 2.47
C TYR A 244 7.92 -17.62 3.83
N PHE A 245 7.60 -16.71 4.75
CA PHE A 245 8.23 -16.63 6.06
C PHE A 245 7.88 -17.83 6.95
N SER A 246 6.59 -18.19 7.00
CA SER A 246 6.09 -19.20 7.94
C SER A 246 5.99 -20.60 7.33
N TYR A 247 5.71 -20.72 6.02
CA TYR A 247 5.40 -21.98 5.34
C TYR A 247 5.99 -22.05 3.91
N PRO A 248 7.32 -21.91 3.74
CA PRO A 248 7.96 -21.84 2.43
C PRO A 248 7.68 -23.05 1.53
N GLU A 249 7.34 -24.20 2.10
CA GLU A 249 6.94 -25.41 1.39
C GLU A 249 5.66 -25.25 0.57
N VAL A 250 4.80 -24.28 0.89
CA VAL A 250 3.62 -23.92 0.08
C VAL A 250 4.03 -23.66 -1.37
N PHE A 251 5.19 -23.03 -1.56
CA PHE A 251 5.71 -22.66 -2.86
C PHE A 251 6.63 -23.70 -3.51
N ALA A 252 6.81 -24.88 -2.90
CA ALA A 252 7.70 -25.90 -3.42
C ALA A 252 7.33 -26.31 -4.86
N GLY A 253 8.30 -26.17 -5.78
CA GLY A 253 8.17 -26.50 -7.20
C GLY A 253 7.47 -25.45 -8.05
N MET A 254 7.11 -24.27 -7.50
CA MET A 254 6.49 -23.19 -8.26
C MET A 254 7.53 -22.21 -8.83
N SER A 255 7.33 -21.77 -10.07
CA SER A 255 8.04 -20.60 -10.63
C SER A 255 7.57 -19.30 -9.96
N PRO A 256 8.31 -18.18 -10.08
CA PRO A 256 7.83 -16.87 -9.61
C PRO A 256 6.42 -16.51 -10.09
N GLU A 257 6.12 -16.73 -11.37
CA GLU A 257 4.82 -16.44 -11.98
C GLU A 257 3.72 -17.33 -11.39
N GLN A 258 4.02 -18.60 -11.14
CA GLN A 258 3.08 -19.53 -10.50
C GLN A 258 2.79 -19.15 -9.05
N ARG A 259 3.80 -18.68 -8.30
CA ARG A 259 3.63 -18.19 -6.92
C ARG A 259 2.74 -16.96 -6.89
N HIS A 260 3.03 -15.97 -7.75
CA HIS A 260 2.21 -14.78 -7.89
C HIS A 260 0.75 -15.16 -8.22
N ALA A 261 0.54 -15.98 -9.26
CA ALA A 261 -0.81 -16.38 -9.67
C ALA A 261 -1.56 -17.14 -8.56
N PHE A 262 -0.85 -17.97 -7.79
CA PHE A 262 -1.44 -18.68 -6.66
C PHE A 262 -1.90 -17.71 -5.57
N VAL A 263 -1.06 -16.80 -5.10
CA VAL A 263 -1.42 -15.83 -4.05
C VAL A 263 -2.47 -14.83 -4.54
N ALA A 264 -2.36 -14.37 -5.78
CA ALA A 264 -3.36 -13.53 -6.45
C ALA A 264 -4.76 -14.16 -6.41
N GLN A 265 -4.86 -15.46 -6.70
CA GLN A 265 -6.12 -16.18 -6.59
C GLN A 265 -6.67 -16.18 -5.15
N LEU A 266 -5.80 -16.28 -4.14
CA LEU A 266 -6.20 -16.24 -2.73
C LEU A 266 -6.78 -14.87 -2.35
N VAL A 267 -6.12 -13.79 -2.75
CA VAL A 267 -6.60 -12.42 -2.54
C VAL A 267 -7.96 -12.23 -3.21
N ASP A 268 -8.12 -12.69 -4.46
CA ASP A 268 -9.40 -12.62 -5.19
C ASP A 268 -10.52 -13.46 -4.55
N MET A 269 -10.20 -14.41 -3.66
CA MET A 269 -11.23 -15.12 -2.90
C MET A 269 -11.82 -14.24 -1.79
N GLN A 270 -11.04 -13.33 -1.20
CA GLN A 270 -11.51 -12.47 -0.10
C GLN A 270 -12.64 -11.53 -0.55
N ASP A 271 -12.57 -11.05 -1.80
CA ASP A 271 -13.63 -10.24 -2.39
C ASP A 271 -14.93 -11.05 -2.63
N ARG A 272 -14.79 -12.34 -2.92
CA ARG A 272 -15.92 -13.23 -3.22
C ARG A 272 -16.58 -13.82 -1.98
N HIS A 273 -15.83 -13.90 -0.88
CA HIS A 273 -16.25 -14.54 0.36
C HIS A 273 -16.04 -13.57 1.52
N PRO A 274 -17.04 -12.73 1.86
CA PRO A 274 -16.87 -11.67 2.87
C PRO A 274 -16.52 -12.14 4.29
N LYS A 275 -16.70 -13.44 4.60
CA LYS A 275 -16.28 -14.07 5.86
C LYS A 275 -14.86 -14.64 5.81
N PHE A 276 -14.22 -14.62 4.64
CA PHE A 276 -12.84 -15.00 4.42
C PHE A 276 -12.02 -13.71 4.27
N HIS A 277 -11.71 -13.07 5.38
CA HIS A 277 -11.17 -11.71 5.40
C HIS A 277 -9.93 -11.55 6.26
N THR A 278 -9.53 -12.58 7.03
CA THR A 278 -8.34 -12.49 7.87
C THR A 278 -7.09 -13.02 7.17
N ARG A 279 -5.93 -12.47 7.57
CA ARG A 279 -4.61 -12.95 7.13
C ARG A 279 -4.40 -14.43 7.46
N GLY A 280 -4.87 -14.88 8.64
CA GLY A 280 -4.80 -16.28 9.06
C GLY A 280 -5.61 -17.22 8.17
N GLN A 281 -6.83 -16.82 7.79
CA GLN A 281 -7.65 -17.60 6.85
C GLN A 281 -6.97 -17.74 5.49
N LEU A 282 -6.34 -16.68 4.96
CA LEU A 282 -5.58 -16.74 3.70
C LEU A 282 -4.47 -17.80 3.78
N VAL A 283 -3.70 -17.79 4.87
CA VAL A 283 -2.64 -18.78 5.11
C VAL A 283 -3.20 -20.20 5.25
N ALA A 284 -4.27 -20.38 6.03
CA ALA A 284 -4.92 -21.68 6.19
C ALA A 284 -5.42 -22.22 4.86
N TYR A 285 -6.06 -21.39 4.04
CA TYR A 285 -6.51 -21.76 2.69
C TYR A 285 -5.35 -22.23 1.83
N ALA A 286 -4.22 -21.50 1.84
CA ALA A 286 -3.05 -21.87 1.05
C ALA A 286 -2.53 -23.26 1.43
N LEU A 287 -2.40 -23.53 2.73
CA LEU A 287 -1.92 -24.81 3.26
C LEU A 287 -2.89 -25.96 2.92
N ILE A 288 -4.19 -25.74 3.10
CA ILE A 288 -5.22 -26.74 2.79
C ILE A 288 -5.27 -27.01 1.27
N SER A 289 -5.12 -25.97 0.44
CA SER A 289 -5.07 -26.12 -1.03
C SER A 289 -3.90 -26.99 -1.48
N ARG A 290 -2.71 -26.79 -0.90
CA ARG A 290 -1.53 -27.62 -1.18
C ARG A 290 -1.71 -29.05 -0.68
N LEU A 291 -2.31 -29.22 0.49
CA LEU A 291 -2.68 -30.54 1.01
C LEU A 291 -3.61 -31.27 0.04
N VAL A 292 -4.69 -30.64 -0.43
CA VAL A 292 -5.63 -31.24 -1.38
C VAL A 292 -4.92 -31.64 -2.68
N GLN A 293 -4.11 -30.74 -3.25
CA GLN A 293 -3.32 -31.03 -4.46
C GLN A 293 -2.42 -32.26 -4.31
N SER A 294 -1.88 -32.50 -3.11
CA SER A 294 -1.02 -33.65 -2.81
C SER A 294 -1.77 -34.94 -2.46
N THR A 295 -3.08 -34.88 -2.17
CA THR A 295 -3.80 -35.98 -1.52
C THR A 295 -4.91 -36.64 -2.34
N GLY A 296 -5.28 -36.18 -3.54
CA GLY A 296 -6.29 -36.89 -4.34
C GLY A 296 -6.97 -36.05 -5.42
N PRO A 297 -8.20 -36.40 -5.84
CA PRO A 297 -8.91 -35.65 -6.89
C PRO A 297 -9.09 -34.18 -6.46
N ALA A 298 -9.12 -33.29 -7.44
CA ALA A 298 -9.28 -31.86 -7.19
C ALA A 298 -10.55 -31.60 -6.36
N VAL A 299 -10.37 -31.14 -5.12
CA VAL A 299 -11.45 -30.62 -4.27
C VAL A 299 -11.41 -29.11 -4.37
N ASP A 300 -12.50 -28.52 -4.86
CA ASP A 300 -12.73 -27.09 -4.71
C ASP A 300 -13.14 -26.83 -3.25
N LEU A 301 -12.29 -26.13 -2.50
CA LEU A 301 -12.50 -25.85 -1.08
C LEU A 301 -13.79 -25.07 -0.82
N TRP A 302 -14.24 -24.26 -1.80
CA TRP A 302 -15.45 -23.45 -1.69
C TRP A 302 -16.72 -24.20 -2.07
N GLN A 303 -16.62 -25.34 -2.75
CA GLN A 303 -17.76 -26.21 -3.05
C GLN A 303 -17.97 -27.29 -1.99
N ASP A 304 -17.12 -27.32 -0.97
CA ASP A 304 -17.22 -28.23 0.17
C ASP A 304 -17.72 -27.47 1.41
N PRO A 305 -19.00 -27.63 1.83
CA PRO A 305 -19.54 -26.90 2.95
C PRO A 305 -18.78 -27.10 4.27
N ALA A 306 -18.15 -28.27 4.46
CA ALA A 306 -17.40 -28.55 5.67
C ALA A 306 -16.04 -27.85 5.68
N LEU A 307 -15.37 -27.77 4.52
CA LEU A 307 -14.11 -27.03 4.40
C LEU A 307 -14.34 -25.52 4.38
N GLN A 308 -15.40 -25.07 3.70
CA GLN A 308 -15.83 -23.67 3.74
C GLN A 308 -16.10 -23.21 5.18
N ALA A 309 -16.83 -24.00 5.97
CA ALA A 309 -17.11 -23.66 7.36
C ALA A 309 -15.83 -23.55 8.22
N VAL A 310 -14.77 -24.30 7.90
CA VAL A 310 -13.47 -24.15 8.57
C VAL A 310 -12.77 -22.86 8.13
N LEU A 311 -12.85 -22.49 6.86
CA LEU A 311 -12.20 -21.30 6.30
C LEU A 311 -12.90 -19.98 6.66
N GLU A 312 -14.19 -20.02 7.02
CA GLU A 312 -14.99 -18.88 7.45
C GLU A 312 -15.02 -18.68 8.98
N ASP A 313 -14.32 -19.54 9.75
CA ASP A 313 -14.31 -19.50 11.21
C ASP A 313 -13.15 -18.61 11.71
N ASP A 314 -13.49 -17.38 12.12
CA ASP A 314 -12.52 -16.38 12.60
C ASP A 314 -11.83 -16.77 13.92
N ASP A 315 -12.41 -17.70 14.67
CA ASP A 315 -11.88 -18.13 15.97
C ASP A 315 -10.79 -19.21 15.82
N LEU A 316 -10.57 -19.75 14.61
CA LEU A 316 -9.57 -20.78 14.39
C LEU A 316 -8.20 -20.21 14.09
N SER A 317 -7.20 -20.78 14.77
CA SER A 317 -5.81 -20.66 14.35
C SER A 317 -5.59 -21.32 12.99
N VAL A 318 -4.48 -20.96 12.34
CA VAL A 318 -4.04 -21.58 11.09
C VAL A 318 -3.86 -23.10 11.31
N GLU A 319 -3.20 -23.48 12.40
CA GLU A 319 -2.93 -24.87 12.76
C GLU A 319 -4.22 -25.67 12.97
N ASP A 320 -5.18 -25.12 13.70
CA ASP A 320 -6.46 -25.78 13.98
C ASP A 320 -7.31 -25.91 12.71
N SER A 321 -7.31 -24.88 11.87
CA SER A 321 -7.96 -24.91 10.55
C SER A 321 -7.42 -26.04 9.69
N VAL A 322 -6.09 -26.13 9.57
CA VAL A 322 -5.42 -27.19 8.79
C VAL A 322 -5.68 -28.58 9.40
N ALA A 323 -5.67 -28.72 10.73
CA ALA A 323 -5.94 -29.98 11.41
C ALA A 323 -7.38 -30.46 11.18
N LYS A 324 -8.38 -29.58 11.31
CA LYS A 324 -9.78 -29.87 11.01
C LYS A 324 -9.97 -30.27 9.54
N ALA A 325 -9.36 -29.55 8.61
CA ALA A 325 -9.43 -29.85 7.19
C ALA A 325 -8.85 -31.25 6.87
N LYS A 326 -7.72 -31.63 7.48
CA LYS A 326 -7.16 -33.00 7.34
C LYS A 326 -8.14 -34.09 7.75
N ILE A 327 -8.87 -33.90 8.85
CA ILE A 327 -9.88 -34.85 9.32
C ILE A 327 -11.04 -34.96 8.32
N ILE A 328 -11.53 -33.83 7.81
CA ILE A 328 -12.60 -33.78 6.80
C ILE A 328 -12.17 -34.52 5.54
N LEU A 329 -10.98 -34.22 5.02
CA LEU A 329 -10.44 -34.83 3.81
C LEU A 329 -10.19 -36.34 3.97
N ALA A 330 -9.73 -36.78 5.15
CA ALA A 330 -9.52 -38.20 5.43
C ALA A 330 -10.83 -39.01 5.37
N LYS A 331 -11.93 -38.47 5.92
CA LYS A 331 -13.26 -39.10 5.89
C LYS A 331 -13.85 -39.23 4.48
N ARG A 332 -13.34 -38.48 3.51
CA ARG A 332 -13.79 -38.55 2.10
C ARG A 332 -13.08 -39.65 1.30
N LYS A 333 -11.93 -40.12 1.79
CA LYS A 333 -11.18 -41.22 1.17
C LYS A 333 -11.65 -42.60 1.63
N SER A 334 -12.41 -42.67 2.71
CA SER A 334 -13.04 -43.87 3.27
C SER A 334 -14.44 -44.05 2.74
#